data_AF-A0A6G2DR76-F1
#
_entry.id   AF-A0A6G2DR76-F1
#
_cell.length_a   1.000
_cell.length_b   1.000
_cell.length_c   1.000
_cell.angle_alpha   90.00
_cell.angle_beta   90.00
_cell.angle_gamma   90.00
#
_symmetry.space_group_name_H-M   'P 1'
#
loop_
_entity.id
_entity.type
_entity.pdbx_description
1 polymer ?
#
loop_
_entity_poly.entity_id
_entity_poly.type
_entity_poly.pdbx_seq_one_letter_code
_entity_poly.pdbx_strand_id
1 'polypeptide(L)' 'MKTTNKVAIYVRVSTTSQVEEGYSIDEQKDKLEAYCKIKDWKIYDVYVDGGFSGANTQR' A
#
# COMPACT_ATOMS: atom_id res chain seq x y z
N MET A 1 18.74 -20.81 8.86
CA MET A 1 17.34 -20.35 8.70
C MET A 1 17.35 -19.23 7.68
N LYS A 2 16.45 -19.23 6.69
CA LYS A 2 16.29 -18.09 5.77
C LYS A 2 15.65 -16.95 6.56
N THR A 3 16.27 -15.79 6.57
CA THR A 3 15.69 -14.58 7.18
C THR A 3 14.73 -13.96 6.18
N THR A 4 13.43 -14.02 6.47
CA THR A 4 12.40 -13.33 5.68
C THR A 4 12.32 -11.87 6.11
N ASN A 5 12.43 -10.95 5.15
CA ASN A 5 12.25 -9.53 5.43
C ASN A 5 10.80 -9.28 5.87
N LYS A 6 10.64 -8.56 6.97
CA LYS A 6 9.35 -8.04 7.44
C LYS A 6 9.15 -6.65 6.85
N VAL A 7 8.03 -6.42 6.16
CA VAL A 7 7.77 -5.18 5.41
C VAL A 7 6.37 -4.63 5.71
N ALA A 8 6.15 -3.35 5.44
CA ALA A 8 4.84 -2.72 5.44
C ALA A 8 4.49 -2.24 4.03
N ILE A 9 3.21 -2.25 3.69
CA ILE A 9 2.69 -1.66 2.46
C ILE A 9 2.06 -0.32 2.80
N TYR A 10 2.29 0.69 1.96
CA TYR A 10 1.65 2.00 2.07
C TYR A 10 1.04 2.37 0.71
N VAL A 11 -0.25 2.69 0.70
CA VAL A 11 -1.00 3.08 -0.50
C VAL A 11 -1.76 4.38 -0.27
N ARG A 12 -1.91 5.18 -1.32
CA ARG A 12 -2.47 6.54 -1.23
C ARG A 12 -3.24 6.92 -2.48
N VAL A 13 -4.27 7.76 -2.33
CA VAL A 13 -4.88 8.55 -3.40
C VAL A 13 -5.06 10.00 -2.96
N SER A 14 -4.99 10.94 -3.90
CA SER A 14 -5.01 12.38 -3.61
C SER A 14 -6.37 12.96 -3.32
N THR A 15 -7.46 12.35 -3.82
CA THR A 15 -8.82 12.85 -3.63
C THR A 15 -9.71 11.79 -2.99
N THR A 16 -10.73 12.23 -2.24
CA THR A 16 -11.72 11.34 -1.64
C THR A 16 -12.57 10.64 -2.69
N SER A 17 -12.85 11.28 -3.82
CA SER A 17 -13.57 10.65 -4.94
C SER A 17 -12.84 9.42 -5.50
N GLN A 18 -11.50 9.44 -5.52
CA GLN A 18 -10.70 8.26 -5.90
C GLN A 18 -10.79 7.13 -4.88
N VAL A 19 -11.15 7.42 -3.63
CA VAL A 19 -11.44 6.42 -2.59
C VAL A 19 -12.81 5.80 -2.80
N GLU A 20 -13.81 6.62 -3.13
CA GLU A 20 -15.18 6.16 -3.42
C GLU A 20 -15.22 5.26 -4.66
N GLU A 21 -14.40 5.55 -5.66
CA GLU A 21 -14.24 4.68 -6.83
C GLU A 21 -13.50 3.36 -6.50
N GLY A 22 -12.74 3.30 -5.39
CA GLY A 22 -12.09 2.10 -4.82
C GLY A 22 -10.96 1.47 -5.63
N TYR A 23 -11.05 1.54 -6.97
CA TYR A 23 -10.24 0.78 -7.91
C TYR A 23 -8.73 1.07 -7.80
N SER A 24 -8.36 2.35 -7.60
CA SER A 24 -6.96 2.76 -7.56
C SER A 24 -6.21 2.29 -6.30
N ILE A 25 -6.90 2.12 -5.16
CA ILE A 25 -6.26 1.65 -3.92
C ILE A 25 -6.08 0.13 -3.96
N ASP A 26 -7.10 -0.59 -4.40
CA ASP A 26 -7.06 -2.05 -4.45
C ASP A 26 -6.03 -2.54 -5.47
N GLU A 27 -5.96 -1.90 -6.65
CA GLU A 27 -4.92 -2.23 -7.65
C GLU A 27 -3.49 -2.00 -7.11
N GLN A 28 -3.28 -0.94 -6.32
CA GLN A 28 -1.98 -0.69 -5.68
C GLN A 28 -1.62 -1.77 -4.67
N LYS A 29 -2.58 -2.18 -3.82
CA LYS A 29 -2.38 -3.26 -2.84
C LYS A 29 -2.04 -4.56 -3.54
N ASP A 30 -2.84 -4.98 -4.51
CA ASP A 30 -2.65 -6.23 -5.24
C ASP A 30 -1.25 -6.34 -5.86
N LYS A 31 -0.78 -5.26 -6.49
CA LYS A 31 0.56 -5.21 -7.08
C LYS A 31 1.67 -5.33 -6.04
N LEU A 32 1.54 -4.64 -4.90
CA LEU A 32 2.54 -4.66 -3.84
C LEU A 32 2.55 -5.99 -3.07
N GLU A 33 1.39 -6.59 -2.84
CA GLU A 33 1.25 -7.91 -2.25
C GLU A 33 1.85 -9.00 -3.16
N ALA A 34 1.58 -8.95 -4.46
CA ALA A 34 2.19 -9.84 -5.44
C ALA A 34 3.72 -9.72 -5.45
N TYR A 35 4.24 -8.49 -5.36
CA TYR A 35 5.68 -8.25 -5.26
C TYR A 35 6.28 -8.85 -3.98
N CYS A 36 5.65 -8.63 -2.82
CA CYS A 36 6.10 -9.20 -1.54
C CYS A 36 6.10 -10.74 -1.59
N LYS A 37 5.08 -11.35 -2.21
CA LYS A 37 4.98 -12.80 -2.41
C LYS A 37 6.14 -13.33 -3.27
N ILE A 38 6.47 -12.68 -4.39
CA ILE A 38 7.59 -13.06 -5.26
C ILE A 38 8.93 -12.98 -4.50
N LYS A 39 9.06 -12.01 -3.60
CA LYS A 39 10.29 -11.76 -2.83
C LYS A 39 10.39 -12.60 -1.55
N ASP A 40 9.39 -13.42 -1.25
CA ASP A 40 9.29 -14.19 0.00
C ASP A 40 9.40 -13.26 1.22
N TRP A 41 8.73 -12.10 1.16
CA TRP A 41 8.66 -11.10 2.22
C TRP A 41 7.38 -11.26 3.04
N LYS A 42 7.49 -11.05 4.35
CA LYS A 42 6.34 -11.09 5.28
C LYS A 42 5.77 -9.69 5.45
N ILE A 43 4.56 -9.48 4.95
CA ILE A 43 3.81 -8.26 5.18
C ILE A 43 3.40 -8.22 6.66
N TYR A 44 3.72 -7.12 7.32
CA TYR A 44 3.33 -6.81 8.69
C TYR A 44 1.96 -6.16 8.74
N ASP A 45 1.77 -5.12 7.92
CA ASP A 45 0.56 -4.30 7.89
C ASP A 45 0.47 -3.53 6.57
N VAL A 46 -0.73 -3.03 6.27
CA VAL A 46 -1.06 -2.23 5.09
C VAL A 46 -1.69 -0.90 5.52
N TYR A 47 -0.99 0.20 5.28
CA TYR A 47 -1.42 1.56 5.59
C TYR A 47 -2.07 2.22 4.36
N VAL A 48 -3.21 2.87 4.56
CA VAL A 48 -4.03 3.41 3.46
C VAL A 48 -4.42 4.86 3.76
N ASP A 49 -3.97 5.78 2.92
CA ASP A 49 -4.33 7.20 3.01
C ASP A 49 -5.17 7.62 1.80
N GLY A 50 -6.49 7.66 2.01
CA GLY A 50 -7.45 8.14 1.02
C GLY A 50 -7.69 9.65 1.13
N GLY A 51 -7.48 10.39 0.04
CA GLY A 51 -7.71 11.84 0.01
C GLY A 51 -6.56 12.69 0.56
N PHE A 52 -5.35 12.12 0.64
CA PHE A 52 -4.16 12.82 1.13
C PHE A 52 -3.23 13.19 -0.03
N SER A 53 -2.84 14.47 -0.07
CA SER A 53 -1.86 14.95 -1.04
C SER A 53 -0.48 14.32 -0.80
N GLY A 54 0.35 14.29 -1.84
CA GLY A 54 1.73 13.81 -1.73
C GLY A 54 2.73 14.90 -1.37
N ALA A 55 2.25 16.10 -1.04
CA ALA A 55 3.10 17.28 -0.86
C ALA A 55 3.79 17.33 0.51
N ASN A 56 3.28 16.59 1.50
CA ASN A 56 3.87 16.53 2.84
C ASN A 56 3.57 15.16 3.49
N THR A 57 4.05 14.98 4.72
CA THR A 57 3.90 13.75 5.51
C THR A 57 2.86 13.87 6.62
N GLN A 58 2.02 14.91 6.62
CA GLN A 58 0.94 15.07 7.59
C GLN A 58 -0.28 14.28 7.10
N ARG A 59 -0.40 13.06 7.62
CA ARG A 59 -1.41 12.07 7.23
C ARG A 59 -1.66 11.12 8.41
#